data_AF-A0A7Y2TTL0-F1
#
_entry.id   AF-A0A7Y2TTL0-F1
#
_cell.length_a   1.000
_cell.length_b   1.000
_cell.length_c   1.000
_cell.angle_alpha   90.00
_cell.angle_beta   90.00
_cell.angle_gamma   90.00
#
_symmetry.space_group_name_H-M   'P 1'
#
loop_
_entity.id
_entity.type
_entity.pdbx_description
1 polymer ?
#
loop_
_entity_poly.entity_id
_entity_poly.type
_entity_poly.pdbx_seq_one_letter_code
_entity_poly.pdbx_strand_id
1 'polypeptide(L)'
;MTTKTQKLAATLPLNTILNGDCIEIMLSLPENSVDLIFADPPYNLQLKGELHRPDNSKVDAVDDAWDQFGSFAHYDRFTRDWLA
;
A
#
# COMPACT_ATOMS: atom_id res chain seq x y z
N MET A 1 -35.74 24.84 -14.84
CA MET A 1 -34.62 23.97 -15.27
C MET A 1 -33.52 24.13 -14.24
N THR A 2 -33.23 23.09 -13.47
CA THR A 2 -32.21 23.15 -12.41
C THR A 2 -30.87 22.80 -13.04
N THR A 3 -30.03 23.80 -13.27
CA THR A 3 -28.68 23.62 -13.81
C THR A 3 -27.85 22.85 -12.78
N LYS A 4 -27.51 21.59 -13.07
CA LYS A 4 -26.51 20.85 -12.30
C LYS A 4 -25.15 21.49 -12.60
N THR A 5 -24.59 22.21 -11.64
CA THR A 5 -23.21 22.67 -11.71
C THR A 5 -22.30 21.44 -11.72
N GLN A 6 -21.71 21.12 -12.86
CA GLN A 6 -20.65 20.10 -12.93
C GLN A 6 -19.43 20.65 -12.19
N LYS A 7 -19.06 20.01 -11.08
CA LYS A 7 -17.77 20.25 -10.40
C LYS A 7 -16.69 19.90 -11.44
N LEU A 8 -15.87 20.87 -11.85
CA LEU A 8 -14.68 20.60 -12.68
C LEU A 8 -13.85 19.57 -11.93
N ALA A 9 -13.80 18.34 -12.45
CA ALA A 9 -12.97 17.29 -11.87
C ALA A 9 -11.52 17.77 -11.93
N ALA A 10 -10.84 17.78 -10.79
CA ALA A 10 -9.42 18.05 -10.77
C ALA A 10 -8.75 16.95 -11.63
N THR A 11 -8.05 17.36 -12.68
CA THR A 11 -7.35 16.42 -13.55
C THR A 11 -6.22 15.77 -12.75
N LEU A 12 -6.35 14.48 -12.46
CA LEU A 12 -5.26 13.71 -11.89
C LEU A 12 -4.09 13.59 -12.88
N PRO A 13 -2.85 13.55 -12.39
CA PRO A 13 -1.70 13.33 -13.25
C PRO A 13 -1.74 11.89 -13.81
N LEU A 14 -1.76 11.76 -15.13
CA LEU A 14 -1.75 10.45 -15.80
C LEU A 14 -0.32 9.91 -15.91
N ASN A 15 -0.17 8.58 -15.91
CA ASN A 15 1.13 7.90 -16.06
C ASN A 15 2.22 8.45 -15.12
N THR A 16 1.84 8.77 -13.88
CA THR A 16 2.72 9.46 -12.93
C THR A 16 3.04 8.55 -11.75
N ILE A 17 4.31 8.53 -11.36
CA ILE A 17 4.78 7.86 -10.15
C ILE A 17 4.82 8.90 -9.03
N LEU A 18 4.05 8.66 -7.97
CA LEU A 18 4.09 9.44 -6.74
C LEU A 18 4.96 8.70 -5.73
N ASN A 19 6.08 9.30 -5.32
CA ASN A 19 7.02 8.68 -4.37
C ASN A 19 6.76 9.22 -2.96
N GLY A 20 6.43 8.34 -2.03
CA GLY A 20 6.19 8.65 -0.62
C GLY A 20 5.34 7.59 0.07
N ASP A 21 4.89 7.90 1.29
CA ASP A 21 3.95 7.07 2.03
C ASP A 21 2.57 7.05 1.33
N CYS A 22 1.97 5.87 1.18
CA CYS A 22 0.73 5.74 0.42
C CYS A 22 -0.46 6.41 1.12
N ILE A 23 -0.51 6.43 2.46
CA ILE A 23 -1.59 7.04 3.23
C ILE A 23 -1.54 8.55 3.02
N GLU A 24 -0.37 9.16 3.21
CA GLU A 24 -0.18 10.60 3.01
C GLU A 24 -0.49 11.04 1.58
N ILE A 25 -0.01 10.29 0.59
CA ILE A 25 -0.25 10.60 -0.82
C ILE A 25 -1.73 10.45 -1.17
N MET A 26 -2.38 9.34 -0.79
CA MET A 26 -3.79 9.13 -1.11
C MET A 26 -4.69 10.19 -0.46
N LEU A 27 -4.37 10.63 0.76
CA LEU A 27 -5.08 11.74 1.43
C LEU A 27 -4.96 13.09 0.70
N SER A 28 -3.93 13.26 -0.14
CA SER A 28 -3.75 14.47 -0.96
C SER A 28 -4.57 14.45 -2.27
N LEU A 29 -5.07 13.28 -2.68
CA LEU A 29 -5.85 13.13 -3.90
C LEU A 29 -7.31 13.55 -3.69
N PRO A 30 -8.00 14.04 -4.73
CA PRO A 30 -9.42 14.31 -4.65
C PRO A 30 -10.22 13.03 -4.35
N GLU A 31 -11.26 13.14 -3.54
CA GLU A 31 -12.21 12.04 -3.32
C GLU A 31 -12.86 11.56 -4.63
N ASN A 32 -13.19 10.25 -4.71
CA ASN A 32 -13.89 9.65 -5.86
C ASN A 32 -13.20 9.91 -7.21
N SER A 33 -11.86 9.95 -7.24
CA SER A 33 -11.07 10.33 -8.42
C SER A 33 -10.38 9.17 -9.15
N VAL A 34 -10.38 7.96 -8.55
CA VAL A 34 -9.76 6.77 -9.11
C VAL A 34 -10.82 5.72 -9.45
N ASP A 35 -10.76 5.16 -10.66
CA ASP A 35 -11.74 4.17 -11.14
C ASP A 35 -11.50 2.78 -10.54
N LEU A 36 -10.24 2.44 -10.28
CA LEU A 36 -9.81 1.14 -9.77
C LEU A 36 -8.52 1.28 -8.97
N ILE A 37 -8.42 0.53 -7.87
CA ILE A 37 -7.21 0.40 -7.06
C ILE A 37 -6.75 -1.05 -7.13
N PHE A 38 -5.46 -1.24 -7.38
CA PHE A 38 -4.75 -2.50 -7.19
C PHE A 38 -3.75 -2.31 -6.05
N ALA A 39 -3.78 -3.18 -5.05
CA ALA A 39 -2.95 -3.08 -3.87
C ALA A 39 -2.28 -4.42 -3.57
N ASP A 40 -0.97 -4.36 -3.34
CA ASP A 40 -0.13 -5.47 -2.88
C ASP A 40 0.63 -5.00 -1.64
N PRO A 41 -0.02 -4.98 -0.45
CA PRO A 41 0.61 -4.48 0.78
C PRO A 41 1.68 -5.46 1.28
N PRO A 42 2.55 -5.05 2.23
CA PRO A 42 3.38 -6.00 2.98
C PRO A 42 2.52 -7.11 3.61
N TYR A 43 3.00 -8.36 3.62
CA TYR A 43 2.23 -9.52 4.08
C TYR A 43 2.48 -9.88 5.54
N ASN A 44 3.48 -9.26 6.17
CA ASN A 44 3.91 -9.56 7.53
C ASN A 44 4.22 -11.05 7.70
N LEU A 45 5.19 -11.56 6.93
CA LEU A 45 5.52 -12.98 6.83
C LEU A 45 6.04 -13.59 8.14
N GLN A 46 6.46 -12.77 9.10
CA GLN A 46 6.91 -13.19 10.44
C GLN A 46 7.99 -14.29 10.41
N LEU A 47 8.92 -14.19 9.47
CA LEU A 47 10.02 -15.13 9.35
C LEU A 47 10.92 -15.04 10.60
N LYS A 48 11.21 -16.20 11.21
CA LYS A 48 11.94 -16.28 12.51
C LYS A 48 13.41 -16.66 12.38
N GLY A 49 13.92 -16.85 11.16
CA GLY A 49 15.30 -17.26 10.94
C GLY A 49 15.58 -17.66 9.49
N GLU A 50 16.78 -18.16 9.26
CA GLU A 50 17.23 -18.60 7.93
C GLU A 50 16.63 -19.95 7.55
N LEU A 51 16.35 -20.11 6.26
CA LEU A 51 15.89 -21.35 5.66
C LEU A 51 16.96 -21.84 4.68
N HIS A 52 17.30 -23.13 4.76
CA HIS A 52 18.21 -23.79 3.81
C HIS A 52 17.45 -24.79 2.94
N ARG A 53 17.86 -24.88 1.67
CA ARG A 53 17.42 -25.92 0.74
C ARG A 53 18.11 -27.26 1.06
N PRO A 54 17.66 -28.41 0.50
CA PRO A 54 18.30 -29.71 0.72
C PRO A 54 19.77 -29.80 0.30
N ASP A 55 20.20 -28.93 -0.62
CA ASP A 55 21.60 -28.80 -1.04
C ASP A 55 22.43 -27.87 -0.12
N ASN A 56 21.88 -27.49 1.03
CA ASN A 56 22.41 -26.54 2.01
C ASN A 56 22.52 -25.08 1.52
N SER A 57 22.07 -24.73 0.32
CA SER A 57 22.03 -23.33 -0.11
C SER A 57 21.00 -22.53 0.70
N LYS A 58 21.34 -21.29 1.07
CA LYS A 58 20.44 -20.38 1.80
C LYS A 58 19.31 -19.91 0.87
N VAL A 59 18.09 -19.84 1.39
CA VAL A 59 16.94 -19.22 0.72
C VAL A 59 17.04 -17.70 0.86
N ASP A 60 16.87 -17.00 -0.25
CA ASP A 60 16.72 -15.56 -0.29
C ASP A 60 15.27 -15.24 0.08
N ALA A 61 15.05 -14.89 1.34
CA ALA A 61 13.74 -14.69 1.91
C ALA A 61 13.38 -13.20 1.87
N VAL A 62 12.09 -12.88 1.93
CA VAL A 62 11.64 -11.50 2.14
C VAL A 62 11.85 -11.15 3.61
N ASP A 63 13.01 -10.58 3.92
CA ASP A 63 13.41 -10.16 5.27
C ASP A 63 13.60 -8.64 5.39
N ASP A 64 13.17 -7.89 4.38
CA ASP A 64 13.19 -6.43 4.34
C ASP A 64 12.39 -5.78 5.48
N ALA A 65 12.83 -4.58 5.91
CA ALA A 65 12.21 -3.85 7.02
C ALA A 65 10.75 -3.44 6.75
N TRP A 66 10.34 -3.30 5.48
CA TRP A 66 8.97 -2.92 5.12
C TRP A 66 7.94 -4.04 5.39
N ASP A 67 8.38 -5.29 5.58
CA ASP A 67 7.51 -6.42 5.94
C ASP A 67 7.53 -6.76 7.44
N GLN A 68 8.21 -5.96 8.26
CA GLN A 68 8.41 -6.26 9.68
C GLN A 68 7.47 -5.45 10.57
N PHE A 69 6.53 -6.14 11.22
CA PHE A 69 5.60 -5.53 12.16
C PHE A 69 5.82 -6.03 13.59
N GLY A 70 5.84 -5.10 14.55
CA GLY A 70 6.03 -5.43 15.97
C GLY A 70 4.88 -6.21 16.62
N SER A 71 3.69 -6.25 16.00
CA SER A 71 2.56 -7.08 16.43
C SER A 71 1.47 -7.15 15.36
N PHE A 72 0.54 -8.11 15.47
CA PHE A 72 -0.69 -8.12 14.67
C PHE A 72 -1.48 -6.82 14.83
N ALA A 73 -1.57 -6.25 16.03
CA ALA A 73 -2.29 -5.00 16.26
C ALA A 73 -1.66 -3.81 15.50
N HIS A 74 -0.34 -3.78 15.35
CA HIS A 74 0.35 -2.80 14.52
C HIS A 74 0.02 -3.01 13.03
N TYR A 75 0.13 -4.24 12.53
CA TYR A 75 -0.21 -4.57 11.14
C TYR A 75 -1.68 -4.26 10.80
N ASP A 76 -2.59 -4.57 11.72
CA ASP A 76 -4.02 -4.29 11.58
C ASP A 76 -4.32 -2.79 11.56
N ARG A 77 -3.59 -2.00 12.38
CA ARG A 77 -3.71 -0.54 12.37
C ARG A 77 -3.25 0.02 11.03
N PHE A 78 -2.04 -0.35 10.60
CA PHE A 78 -1.52 0.03 9.28
C PHE A 78 -2.51 -0.32 8.17
N THR A 79 -3.02 -1.56 8.16
CA THR A 79 -3.97 -2.03 7.14
C THR A 79 -5.25 -1.22 7.10
N ARG A 80 -5.81 -0.86 8.27
CA ARG A 80 -7.00 -0.02 8.34
C ARG A 80 -6.72 1.42 7.91
N ASP A 81 -5.56 1.95 8.26
CA ASP A 81 -5.22 3.35 8.00
C ASP A 81 -5.07 3.62 6.49
N TRP A 82 -4.59 2.66 5.69
CA TRP A 82 -4.51 2.84 4.22
C TRP A 82 -5.78 2.44 3.45
N LEU A 83 -6.65 1.61 4.03
CA LEU A 83 -7.94 1.23 3.42
C LEU A 83 -9.06 2.25 3.65
N ALA A 84 -8.89 3.18 4.60
CA ALA A 84 -9.93 4.08 5.08
C ALA A 84 -10.22 5.29 4.19
#